data_AF-A0A948WT26-F1
#
_entry.id   AF-A0A948WT26-F1
#
_cell.length_a   1.000
_cell.length_b   1.000
_cell.length_c   1.000
_cell.angle_alpha   90.00
_cell.angle_beta   90.00
_cell.angle_gamma   90.00
#
_symmetry.space_group_name_H-M   'P 1'
#
loop_
_entity.id
_entity.type
_entity.pdbx_description
1 polymer ?
#
loop_
_entity_poly.entity_id
_entity_poly.type
_entity_poly.pdbx_seq_one_letter_code
_entity_poly.pdbx_strand_id
1 'polypeptide(L)'
;MRRPLALLVVVALFVNGGANGAGATDHPTARLVKVTSASQPVDIASRPRDNGLYIAEQDGVVVRYDPKTKAKSTALDLTSFTGASGERGLLGIVFHPDGRFLYVNYTDAAGDTVVARYRMTTANAADPATRVELFSL
;
A
#
# COMPACT_ATOMS: atom_id res chain seq x y z
N MET A 1 -9.17 17.52 -13.56
CA MET A 1 -7.91 16.88 -14.04
C MET A 1 -7.26 16.14 -12.87
N ARG A 2 -7.28 14.81 -12.87
CA ARG A 2 -6.66 13.98 -11.81
C ARG A 2 -5.14 13.90 -12.07
N ARG A 3 -4.30 14.38 -11.13
CA ARG A 3 -2.83 14.26 -11.23
C ARG A 3 -2.38 12.96 -10.54
N PRO A 4 -1.59 12.10 -11.18
CA PRO A 4 -1.07 10.90 -10.53
C PRO A 4 -0.05 11.29 -9.45
N LEU A 5 -0.24 10.81 -8.23
CA LEU A 5 0.73 10.97 -7.14
C LEU A 5 1.80 9.87 -7.26
N ALA A 6 3.07 10.20 -7.04
CA ALA A 6 4.15 9.22 -7.06
C ALA A 6 4.29 8.61 -5.66
N LEU A 7 4.21 7.29 -5.56
CA LEU A 7 4.52 6.57 -4.32
C LEU A 7 6.04 6.45 -4.19
N LEU A 8 6.57 7.04 -3.12
CA LEU A 8 7.99 7.08 -2.82
C LEU A 8 8.33 5.93 -1.85
N VAL A 9 9.20 5.01 -2.25
CA VAL A 9 9.80 4.02 -1.35
C VAL A 9 11.30 4.31 -1.30
N VAL A 10 11.82 4.57 -0.10
CA VAL A 10 13.25 4.81 0.12
C VAL A 10 13.96 3.46 0.20
N VAL A 11 14.89 3.20 -0.73
CA VAL A 11 15.81 2.06 -0.66
C VAL A 11 17.21 2.62 -0.43
N ALA A 12 17.82 2.30 0.70
CA ALA A 12 19.22 2.64 0.98
C ALA A 12 20.14 1.60 0.35
N LEU A 13 21.01 2.02 -0.57
CA LEU A 13 22.12 1.23 -1.11
C LEU A 13 23.41 1.77 -0.48
N PHE A 14 24.11 0.94 0.29
CA PHE A 14 25.39 1.30 0.90
C PHE A 14 26.52 0.99 -0.09
N VAL A 15 27.31 1.99 -0.48
CA VAL A 15 28.57 1.82 -1.20
C VAL A 15 29.69 2.24 -0.25
N ASN A 16 30.55 1.29 0.12
CA ASN A 16 31.72 1.58 0.95
C ASN A 16 32.85 2.13 0.05
N GLY A 17 33.08 3.44 0.10
CA GLY A 17 34.22 4.07 -0.55
C GLY A 17 35.45 3.99 0.36
N GLY A 18 36.50 3.28 -0.06
CA GLY A 18 37.75 3.18 0.71
C GLY A 18 38.38 4.56 0.94
N ALA A 19 38.47 4.97 2.21
CA ALA A 19 38.97 6.28 2.61
C ALA A 19 40.49 6.28 2.85
N ASN A 20 41.20 7.22 2.21
CA ASN A 20 42.50 7.69 2.67
C ASN A 20 42.42 9.22 2.82
N GLY A 21 42.28 9.70 4.06
CA GLY A 21 42.34 11.14 4.36
C GLY A 21 41.42 11.56 5.51
N ALA A 22 41.98 12.30 6.46
CA ALA A 22 41.40 12.74 7.72
C ALA A 22 39.93 13.22 7.65
N GLY A 23 39.12 12.69 8.58
CA GLY A 23 37.95 13.40 9.14
C GLY A 23 36.74 13.60 8.24
N ALA A 24 36.56 12.84 7.16
CA ALA A 24 35.29 12.79 6.46
C ALA A 24 34.32 11.88 7.24
N THR A 25 33.29 12.45 7.85
CA THR A 25 32.16 11.66 8.32
C THR A 25 31.48 11.10 7.08
N ASP A 26 31.81 9.86 6.71
CA ASP A 26 31.21 9.14 5.59
C ASP A 26 29.72 8.92 5.90
N HIS A 27 28.91 9.92 5.54
CA HIS A 27 27.48 9.88 5.76
C HIS A 27 26.88 8.98 4.69
N PRO A 28 26.01 8.02 5.06
CA PRO A 28 25.30 7.22 4.08
C PRO A 28 24.56 8.14 3.12
N THR A 29 24.87 8.04 1.83
CA THR A 29 24.18 8.80 0.79
C THR A 29 22.89 8.07 0.43
N ALA A 30 21.75 8.75 0.61
CA ALA A 30 20.46 8.25 0.17
C ALA A 30 20.05 8.95 -1.12
N ARG A 31 19.50 8.20 -2.07
CA ARG A 31 18.89 8.76 -3.28
C ARG A 31 17.45 8.30 -3.41
N LEU A 32 16.59 9.25 -3.79
CA LEU A 32 15.20 8.99 -4.12
C LEU A 32 15.13 8.26 -5.47
N VAL A 33 14.53 7.07 -5.47
CA VAL A 33 14.26 6.29 -6.69
C VAL A 33 12.75 6.16 -6.83
N LYS A 34 12.23 6.52 -8.01
CA LYS A 34 10.83 6.26 -8.31
C LYS A 34 10.62 4.76 -8.49
N VAL A 35 9.86 4.15 -7.60
CA VAL A 35 9.49 2.74 -7.67
C VAL A 35 8.26 2.55 -8.56
N THR A 36 7.18 3.29 -8.29
CA THR A 36 5.94 3.22 -9.07
C THR A 36 5.14 4.54 -9.00
N SER A 37 4.00 4.60 -9.67
CA SER A 37 2.98 5.64 -9.49
C SER A 37 1.70 5.03 -8.95
N ALA A 38 0.83 5.82 -8.32
CA ALA A 38 -0.49 5.36 -7.86
C ALA A 38 -1.51 6.50 -7.96
N SER A 39 -2.79 6.17 -7.93
CA SER A 39 -3.88 7.15 -7.89
C SER A 39 -4.21 7.47 -6.44
N GLN A 40 -3.89 8.69 -5.98
CA GLN A 40 -4.19 9.15 -4.61
C GLN A 40 -3.85 8.09 -3.53
N PRO A 41 -2.59 7.62 -3.47
CA PRO A 41 -2.19 6.61 -2.50
C PRO A 41 -2.28 7.17 -1.08
N VAL A 42 -2.87 6.41 -0.17
CA VAL A 42 -3.00 6.77 1.25
C VAL A 42 -2.15 5.89 2.16
N ASP A 43 -1.85 4.67 1.72
CA ASP A 43 -1.12 3.68 2.53
C ASP A 43 -0.40 2.65 1.63
N ILE A 44 0.60 1.96 2.20
CA ILE A 44 1.32 0.86 1.57
C ILE A 44 1.63 -0.25 2.59
N ALA A 45 1.36 -1.50 2.22
CA ALA A 45 1.65 -2.68 3.04
C ALA A 45 2.39 -3.76 2.26
N SER A 46 3.19 -4.56 2.96
CA SER A 46 3.79 -5.79 2.43
C SER A 46 3.13 -7.01 3.06
N ARG A 47 2.81 -8.01 2.25
CA ARG A 47 2.20 -9.25 2.73
C ARG A 47 3.28 -10.29 3.04
N PRO A 48 3.26 -10.95 4.21
CA PRO A 48 4.19 -12.05 4.50
C PRO A 48 4.19 -13.12 3.39
N ARG A 49 5.40 -13.53 2.97
CA ARG A 49 5.65 -14.52 1.89
C ARG A 49 5.18 -14.10 0.50
N ASP A 50 4.89 -12.83 0.29
CA ASP A 50 4.74 -12.23 -1.03
C ASP A 50 5.81 -11.15 -1.24
N ASN A 51 6.29 -11.01 -2.47
CA ASN A 51 7.27 -9.97 -2.84
C ASN A 51 6.59 -8.70 -3.39
N GLY A 52 5.25 -8.68 -3.42
CA GLY A 52 4.47 -7.54 -3.87
C GLY A 52 4.30 -6.47 -2.80
N LEU A 53 4.20 -5.22 -3.25
CA LEU A 53 3.74 -4.09 -2.44
C LEU A 53 2.25 -3.89 -2.71
N TYR A 54 1.47 -3.71 -1.67
CA TYR A 54 0.04 -3.42 -1.76
C TYR A 54 -0.17 -1.95 -1.44
N ILE A 55 -0.80 -1.23 -2.36
CA ILE A 55 -0.95 0.22 -2.31
C ILE A 55 -2.44 0.50 -2.17
N ALA A 56 -2.83 1.18 -1.09
CA ALA A 56 -4.18 1.64 -0.90
C ALA A 56 -4.39 2.96 -1.66
N GLU A 57 -5.31 2.97 -2.61
CA GLU A 57 -5.75 4.15 -3.36
C GLU A 57 -7.06 4.66 -2.76
N GLN A 58 -7.15 5.97 -2.49
CA GLN A 58 -8.26 6.58 -1.75
C GLN A 58 -9.65 6.28 -2.35
N ASP A 59 -9.75 6.09 -3.67
CA ASP A 59 -10.99 5.77 -4.40
C ASP A 59 -11.55 4.36 -4.06
N GLY A 60 -10.91 3.61 -3.16
CA GLY A 60 -11.40 2.31 -2.70
C GLY A 60 -10.68 1.12 -3.31
N VAL A 61 -9.54 1.31 -3.97
CA VAL A 61 -8.82 0.23 -4.66
C VAL A 61 -7.53 -0.10 -3.93
N VAL A 62 -7.27 -1.38 -3.68
CA VAL A 62 -5.94 -1.86 -3.28
C VAL A 62 -5.25 -2.40 -4.53
N VAL A 63 -4.14 -1.80 -4.92
CA VAL A 63 -3.32 -2.24 -6.05
C VAL A 63 -2.12 -3.02 -5.55
N ARG A 64 -1.94 -4.26 -6.00
CA ARG A 64 -0.68 -4.98 -5.84
C ARG A 64 0.28 -4.57 -6.95
N TYR A 65 1.48 -4.15 -6.56
CA TYR A 65 2.60 -3.84 -7.43
C TYR A 65 3.71 -4.87 -7.22
N ASP A 66 4.20 -5.46 -8.30
CA ASP A 66 5.34 -6.38 -8.28
C ASP A 66 6.64 -5.61 -8.61
N PRO A 67 7.58 -5.44 -7.66
CA PRO A 67 8.79 -4.66 -7.91
C PRO A 67 9.75 -5.28 -8.95
N LYS A 68 9.67 -6.60 -9.18
CA LYS A 68 10.56 -7.31 -10.12
C LYS A 68 10.07 -7.15 -11.55
N THR A 69 8.78 -7.35 -11.78
CA THR A 69 8.17 -7.30 -13.12
C THR A 69 7.60 -5.93 -13.46
N LYS A 70 7.46 -5.05 -12.46
CA LYS A 70 6.76 -3.74 -12.52
C LYS A 70 5.26 -3.87 -12.85
N ALA A 71 4.71 -5.08 -12.81
CA ALA A 71 3.30 -5.33 -13.06
C ALA A 71 2.43 -4.77 -11.93
N LYS A 72 1.19 -4.40 -12.29
CA LYS A 72 0.15 -4.01 -11.34
C LYS A 72 -1.09 -4.86 -11.55
N SER A 73 -1.75 -5.21 -10.46
CA SER A 73 -3.04 -5.91 -10.46
C SER A 73 -3.90 -5.41 -9.32
N THR A 74 -5.22 -5.40 -9.50
CA THR A 74 -6.15 -5.13 -8.39
C THR A 74 -6.09 -6.28 -7.38
N ALA A 75 -5.80 -5.94 -6.12
CA ALA A 75 -5.84 -6.88 -5.01
C ALA A 75 -7.20 -6.85 -4.28
N LEU A 76 -7.86 -5.69 -4.24
CA LEU A 76 -9.20 -5.54 -3.68
C LEU A 76 -9.87 -4.31 -4.31
N ASP A 77 -11.16 -4.39 -4.59
CA ASP A 77 -11.96 -3.27 -5.08
C ASP A 77 -13.14 -3.04 -4.12
N LEU A 78 -13.16 -1.87 -3.50
CA LEU A 78 -14.17 -1.38 -2.55
C LEU A 78 -14.91 -0.15 -3.10
N THR A 79 -14.77 0.17 -4.39
CA THR A 79 -15.40 1.36 -5.01
C THR A 79 -16.93 1.38 -4.86
N SER A 80 -17.57 0.23 -4.63
CA SER A 80 -19.00 0.12 -4.32
C SER A 80 -19.35 0.35 -2.84
N PHE A 81 -18.37 0.31 -1.94
CA PHE A 81 -18.54 0.48 -0.50
C PHE A 81 -18.12 1.87 0.01
N THR A 82 -17.27 2.58 -0.72
CA THR A 82 -16.70 3.87 -0.31
C THR A 82 -16.72 4.86 -1.47
N GLY A 83 -16.70 6.16 -1.17
CA GLY A 83 -16.51 7.23 -2.15
C GLY A 83 -15.45 8.22 -1.70
N ALA A 84 -14.44 8.47 -2.55
CA ALA A 84 -13.38 9.43 -2.23
C ALA A 84 -13.90 10.88 -2.23
N SER A 85 -13.76 11.57 -1.10
CA SER A 85 -14.18 12.97 -0.95
C SER A 85 -13.55 13.59 0.29
N GLY A 86 -12.61 14.52 0.11
CA GLY A 86 -11.84 15.10 1.22
C GLY A 86 -10.96 14.03 1.86
N GLU A 87 -11.14 13.78 3.16
CA GLU A 87 -10.47 12.68 3.87
C GLU A 87 -11.24 11.36 3.74
N ARG A 88 -12.46 11.34 3.18
CA ARG A 88 -13.22 10.09 2.98
C ARG A 88 -12.63 9.25 1.87
N GLY A 89 -12.76 7.93 2.00
CA GLY A 89 -12.21 6.97 1.06
C GLY A 89 -11.72 5.71 1.76
N LEU A 90 -10.91 4.92 1.05
CA LEU A 90 -9.99 3.99 1.71
C LEU A 90 -8.91 4.80 2.43
N LEU A 91 -8.58 4.41 3.66
CA LEU A 91 -7.70 5.16 4.57
C LEU A 91 -6.46 4.38 4.96
N GLY A 92 -6.59 3.06 5.13
CA GLY A 92 -5.46 2.23 5.56
C GLY A 92 -5.66 0.75 5.30
N ILE A 93 -4.55 0.03 5.22
CA ILE A 93 -4.50 -1.41 5.01
C ILE A 93 -3.43 -2.08 5.86
N VAL A 94 -3.69 -3.29 6.32
CA VAL A 94 -2.66 -4.11 6.99
C VAL A 94 -2.92 -5.59 6.77
N PHE A 95 -1.85 -6.38 6.65
CA PHE A 95 -1.96 -7.83 6.60
C PHE A 95 -1.87 -8.43 8.00
N HIS A 96 -2.64 -9.50 8.22
CA HIS A 96 -2.38 -10.38 9.35
C HIS A 96 -0.93 -10.92 9.31
N PRO A 97 -0.25 -11.18 10.44
CA PRO A 97 1.13 -11.68 10.45
C PRO A 97 1.38 -12.99 9.69
N ASP A 98 0.34 -13.81 9.48
CA ASP A 98 0.43 -15.02 8.65
C ASP A 98 0.10 -14.79 7.16
N GLY A 99 -0.27 -13.56 6.79
CA GLY A 99 -0.64 -13.15 5.44
C GLY A 99 -1.99 -13.68 4.93
N ARG A 100 -2.80 -14.38 5.74
CA ARG A 100 -4.07 -14.97 5.29
C ARG A 100 -5.22 -13.97 5.21
N PHE A 101 -5.11 -12.84 5.90
CA PHE A 101 -6.13 -11.80 5.90
C PHE A 101 -5.55 -10.43 5.58
N LEU A 102 -6.35 -9.64 4.87
CA LEU A 102 -6.17 -8.21 4.68
C LEU A 102 -7.23 -7.49 5.53
N TYR A 103 -6.81 -6.54 6.33
CA TYR A 103 -7.69 -5.63 7.04
C TYR A 103 -7.65 -4.28 6.34
N VAL A 104 -8.80 -3.62 6.29
CA VAL A 104 -8.97 -2.31 5.67
C VAL A 104 -9.68 -1.39 6.63
N ASN A 105 -9.37 -0.10 6.54
CA ASN A 105 -10.14 0.98 7.16
C ASN A 105 -10.58 1.96 6.07
N TYR A 106 -11.88 2.24 6.00
CA TYR A 106 -12.46 3.14 5.00
C TYR A 106 -13.67 3.89 5.55
N THR A 107 -14.04 4.99 4.92
CA THR A 107 -15.30 5.68 5.15
C THR A 107 -16.35 5.18 4.17
N ASP A 108 -17.51 4.73 4.64
CA ASP A 108 -18.55 4.24 3.75
C ASP A 108 -19.37 5.37 3.07
N ALA A 109 -20.41 5.00 2.32
CA ALA A 109 -21.27 5.97 1.64
C ALA A 109 -22.11 6.85 2.60
N ALA A 110 -22.40 6.37 3.82
CA ALA A 110 -23.09 7.13 4.85
C ALA A 110 -22.15 8.12 5.56
N GLY A 111 -20.84 7.90 5.47
CA GLY A 111 -19.83 8.70 6.16
C GLY A 111 -19.25 8.00 7.39
N ASP A 112 -19.64 6.75 7.63
CA ASP A 112 -19.27 5.99 8.81
C ASP A 112 -17.87 5.40 8.63
N THR A 113 -17.11 5.31 9.73
CA THR A 113 -15.77 4.69 9.68
C THR A 113 -15.87 3.19 9.87
N VAL A 114 -15.55 2.44 8.82
CA VAL A 114 -15.62 0.98 8.81
C VAL A 114 -14.24 0.37 8.92
N VAL A 115 -14.11 -0.67 9.74
CA VAL A 115 -12.97 -1.60 9.73
C VAL A 115 -13.46 -2.98 9.34
N ALA A 116 -12.88 -3.55 8.29
CA ALA A 116 -13.29 -4.85 7.76
C ALA A 116 -12.09 -5.75 7.46
N ARG A 117 -12.33 -7.07 7.50
CA ARG A 117 -11.35 -8.11 7.16
C ARG A 117 -11.81 -8.88 5.92
N TYR A 118 -10.85 -9.21 5.06
CA TYR A 118 -11.02 -10.06 3.88
C TYR A 118 -9.98 -11.19 3.88
N ARG A 119 -10.35 -12.36 3.38
CA ARG A 119 -9.44 -13.49 3.20
C ARG A 119 -8.63 -13.32 1.92
N MET A 120 -7.33 -13.53 2.00
CA MET A 120 -6.44 -13.54 0.84
C MET A 120 -6.50 -14.88 0.10
N THR A 121 -6.50 -14.81 -1.22
CA THR A 121 -6.42 -15.95 -2.14
C THR A 121 -4.97 -16.26 -2.49
N THR A 122 -4.76 -17.39 -3.17
CA THR A 122 -3.45 -17.75 -3.76
C THR A 122 -3.06 -16.86 -4.93
N ALA A 123 -4.01 -16.15 -5.54
CA ALA A 123 -3.78 -15.17 -6.60
C ALA A 123 -3.30 -13.80 -6.08
N ASN A 124 -2.93 -13.71 -4.79
CA ASN A 124 -2.51 -12.47 -4.14
C ASN A 124 -3.57 -11.34 -4.17
N ALA A 125 -4.84 -11.71 -4.29
CA ALA A 125 -6.01 -10.84 -4.17
C ALA A 125 -6.87 -11.23 -2.95
N ALA A 126 -7.53 -10.25 -2.35
CA ALA A 126 -8.54 -10.46 -1.31
C ALA A 126 -9.89 -10.81 -1.95
N ASP A 127 -10.60 -11.77 -1.38
CA ASP A 127 -11.93 -12.18 -1.84
C ASP A 127 -13.02 -11.29 -1.20
N PRO A 128 -13.73 -10.43 -1.97
CA PRO A 128 -14.77 -9.56 -1.44
C PRO A 128 -15.92 -10.31 -0.76
N ALA A 129 -16.20 -11.55 -1.18
CA ALA A 129 -17.28 -12.37 -0.60
C ALA A 129 -16.98 -12.80 0.84
N THR A 130 -15.72 -12.69 1.28
CA THR A 130 -15.28 -13.06 2.63
C THR A 130 -15.26 -11.89 3.61
N ARG A 131 -15.85 -10.74 3.24
CA ARG A 131 -15.93 -9.54 4.06
C ARG A 131 -16.53 -9.87 5.43
N VAL A 132 -15.79 -9.54 6.48
CA VAL A 132 -16.30 -9.46 7.85
C VAL A 132 -16.07 -8.05 8.34
N GLU A 133 -17.16 -7.32 8.56
CA GLU A 133 -17.13 -6.04 9.26
C GLU A 133 -16.82 -6.29 10.73
N LEU A 134 -15.81 -5.61 11.24
CA LEU A 134 -15.34 -5.74 12.63
C LEU A 134 -15.83 -4.57 13.49
N PHE A 135 -16.03 -3.41 12.87
CA PHE A 135 -16.39 -2.17 13.53
C PHE A 135 -16.97 -1.17 12.53
N SER A 136 -17.96 -0.39 12.98
CA SER A 136 -18.52 0.78 12.28
C SER A 136 -18.96 1.84 13.31
N LEU A 137 -18.83 3.12 12.97
CA LEU A 137 -19.20 4.30 13.79
C LEU A 137 -19.73 5.43 12.93
#